data_AF-A0A2N2LXR5-F1
#
_entry.id   AF-A0A2N2LXR5-F1
#
_cell.length_a   1.000
_cell.length_b   1.000
_cell.length_c   1.000
_cell.angle_alpha   90.00
_cell.angle_beta   90.00
_cell.angle_gamma   90.00
#
_symmetry.space_group_name_H-M   'P 1'
#
loop_
_entity.id
_entity.type
_entity.pdbx_description
1 polymer ?
#
loop_
_entity_poly.entity_id
_entity_poly.type
_entity_poly.pdbx_seq_one_letter_code
_entity_poly.pdbx_strand_id
1 'polypeptide(L)'
;MFDNFTYTIFQFGIVSTTGIISAIYGLGFIFFIVLFSRNTRSWAKSIGSGFAKHVSTTKIRTVTIGFIVLAIMVPLIHQTNNSKDYHEYQTDNANEKLPNIFLITADGLNADHMSIYGYDRKTTPFLDEWKNQSLLNEIGFTN
;
A
#
# COMPACT_ATOMS: atom_id res chain seq x y z
N MET A 1 -4.34 4.57 2.23
CA MET A 1 -5.78 4.25 2.20
C MET A 1 -6.32 3.86 0.82
N PHE A 2 -5.76 4.39 -0.29
CA PHE A 2 -6.17 4.00 -1.66
C PHE A 2 -5.78 2.57 -2.08
N ASP A 3 -4.83 1.95 -1.39
CA ASP A 3 -4.27 0.65 -1.78
C ASP A 3 -5.27 -0.52 -1.61
N ASN A 4 -6.16 -0.43 -0.62
CA ASN A 4 -7.17 -1.47 -0.37
C ASN A 4 -8.23 -1.53 -1.48
N PHE A 5 -8.63 -0.38 -2.04
CA PHE A 5 -9.66 -0.33 -3.08
C PHE A 5 -9.16 -0.90 -4.41
N THR A 6 -7.92 -0.59 -4.78
CA THR A 6 -7.30 -1.08 -6.01
C THR A 6 -7.02 -2.59 -5.93
N TYR A 7 -6.58 -3.10 -4.78
CA TYR A 7 -6.37 -4.54 -4.57
C TYR A 7 -7.67 -5.34 -4.68
N THR A 8 -8.77 -4.82 -4.12
CA THR A 8 -10.08 -5.49 -4.19
C THR A 8 -10.63 -5.57 -5.61
N ILE A 9 -10.46 -4.52 -6.42
CA ILE A 9 -11.06 -4.47 -7.76
C ILE A 9 -10.18 -5.09 -8.83
N PHE A 10 -8.87 -4.88 -8.75
CA PHE A 10 -7.95 -5.24 -9.81
C PHE A 10 -6.98 -6.37 -9.44
N GLN A 11 -6.95 -6.83 -8.18
CA GLN A 11 -5.98 -7.82 -7.67
C GLN A 11 -4.49 -7.46 -7.91
N PHE A 12 -4.21 -6.21 -8.31
CA PHE A 12 -2.85 -5.68 -8.49
C PHE A 12 -2.68 -4.48 -7.56
N GLY A 13 -1.88 -4.61 -6.51
CA GLY A 13 -1.52 -3.52 -5.62
C GLY A 13 -0.33 -2.73 -6.17
N ILE A 14 -0.33 -1.40 -5.99
CA ILE A 14 0.84 -0.56 -6.32
C ILE A 14 2.04 -0.98 -5.45
N VAL A 15 1.78 -1.43 -4.22
CA VAL A 15 2.79 -1.90 -3.26
C VAL A 15 3.25 -3.35 -3.50
N SER A 16 2.48 -4.20 -4.19
CA SER A 16 2.91 -5.56 -4.54
C SER A 16 3.73 -5.64 -5.82
N THR A 17 3.98 -4.48 -6.45
CA THR A 17 4.68 -4.42 -7.74
C THR A 17 6.18 -4.19 -7.52
N THR A 18 6.85 -5.19 -6.95
CA THR A 18 8.31 -5.24 -6.90
C THR A 18 8.84 -5.72 -8.26
N GLY A 19 9.63 -4.87 -8.94
CA GLY A 19 10.38 -5.25 -10.14
C GLY A 19 9.99 -4.50 -11.43
N ILE A 20 9.90 -5.23 -12.54
CA ILE A 20 9.96 -4.72 -13.93
C ILE A 20 8.93 -3.62 -14.23
N ILE A 21 7.75 -3.66 -13.60
CA ILE A 21 6.70 -2.66 -13.84
C ILE A 21 7.08 -1.29 -13.26
N SER A 22 7.71 -1.20 -12.09
CA SER A 22 8.20 0.09 -11.57
C SER A 22 9.36 0.64 -12.42
N ALA A 23 10.18 -0.25 -12.99
CA ALA A 23 11.19 0.13 -13.98
C ALA A 23 10.56 0.66 -15.29
N ILE A 24 9.47 0.05 -15.77
CA ILE A 24 8.71 0.53 -16.94
C ILE A 24 8.12 1.92 -16.66
N TYR A 25 7.55 2.16 -15.48
CA TYR A 25 7.06 3.49 -15.09
C TYR A 25 8.20 4.51 -15.04
N GLY A 26 9.35 4.15 -14.47
CA GLY A 26 10.55 5.00 -14.45
C GLY A 26 11.02 5.37 -15.87
N LEU A 27 11.08 4.39 -16.77
CA LEU A 27 11.43 4.62 -18.17
C LEU A 27 10.41 5.52 -18.89
N GLY A 28 9.12 5.30 -18.66
CA GLY A 28 8.05 6.15 -19.20
C GLY A 28 8.13 7.60 -18.71
N PHE A 29 8.46 7.80 -17.43
CA PHE A 29 8.62 9.12 -16.84
C PHE A 29 9.85 9.86 -17.41
N ILE A 30 10.98 9.17 -17.54
CA ILE A 30 12.18 9.73 -18.20
C ILE A 30 11.88 10.09 -19.65
N PHE A 31 11.17 9.21 -20.38
CA PHE A 31 10.75 9.47 -21.75
C PHE A 31 9.86 10.72 -21.84
N PHE A 32 8.90 10.88 -20.92
CA PHE A 32 8.05 12.07 -20.85
C PHE A 32 8.85 13.35 -20.57
N ILE A 33 9.81 13.32 -19.65
CA ILE A 33 10.72 14.45 -19.36
C ILE A 33 11.55 14.82 -20.60
N VAL A 34 12.06 13.83 -21.34
CA VAL A 34 12.82 14.07 -22.57
C VAL A 34 11.94 14.66 -23.66
N LEU A 35 10.72 14.16 -23.84
CA LEU A 35 9.76 14.74 -24.79
C LEU A 35 9.37 16.17 -24.40
N PHE A 36 9.09 16.43 -23.13
CA PHE A 36 8.73 17.75 -22.62
C PHE A 36 9.88 18.76 -22.76
N SER A 37 11.11 18.36 -22.44
CA SER A 37 12.30 19.22 -22.64
C SER A 37 12.60 19.50 -24.11
N ARG A 38 12.36 18.54 -25.02
CA ARG A 38 12.41 18.79 -26.47
C ARG A 38 11.31 19.74 -26.93
N ASN A 39 10.10 19.55 -26.41
CA ASN A 39 8.93 20.35 -26.77
C ASN A 39 8.91 21.75 -26.14
N THR A 40 9.68 21.98 -25.07
CA THR A 40 9.87 23.31 -24.45
C THR A 40 10.42 24.32 -25.46
N ARG A 41 11.21 23.88 -26.45
CA ARG A 41 11.73 24.76 -27.52
C ARG A 41 10.62 25.26 -28.46
N SER A 42 9.53 24.51 -28.59
CA SER A 42 8.33 24.90 -29.33
C SER A 42 7.42 25.80 -28.47
N TRP A 43 7.21 25.41 -27.20
CA TRP A 43 6.37 26.15 -26.27
C TRP A 43 6.96 27.50 -25.83
N ALA A 44 8.29 27.61 -25.76
CA ALA A 44 8.98 28.88 -25.52
C ALA A 44 8.76 29.91 -26.63
N LYS A 45 8.42 29.48 -27.85
CA LYS A 45 8.02 30.40 -28.94
C LYS A 45 6.56 30.86 -28.80
N SER A 46 5.70 30.09 -28.13
CA SER A 46 4.29 30.46 -27.88
C SER A 46 4.06 31.27 -26.60
N ILE A 47 4.97 31.22 -25.61
CA ILE A 47 4.80 31.87 -24.28
C ILE A 47 5.18 33.38 -24.26
N GLY A 48 5.41 33.99 -25.41
CA GLY A 48 5.71 35.43 -25.48
C GLY A 48 7.18 35.75 -25.21
N SER A 49 7.70 36.71 -25.96
CA SER A 49 9.12 37.01 -26.17
C SER A 49 9.91 37.51 -24.95
N GLY A 50 9.27 37.69 -23.79
CA GLY A 50 9.90 38.23 -22.57
C GLY A 50 10.65 37.20 -21.73
N PHE A 51 10.06 36.01 -21.50
CA PHE A 51 10.62 35.00 -20.59
C PHE A 51 11.62 34.06 -21.28
N ALA A 52 11.41 33.77 -22.56
CA ALA A 52 12.24 32.87 -23.36
C ALA A 52 13.66 33.40 -23.66
N LYS A 53 13.89 34.72 -23.53
CA LYS A 53 15.20 35.35 -23.78
C LYS A 53 16.22 35.13 -22.66
N HIS A 54 15.78 34.86 -21.43
CA HIS A 54 16.66 34.78 -20.25
C HIS A 54 17.06 33.35 -19.87
N VAL A 55 16.34 32.34 -20.36
CA VAL A 55 16.62 30.95 -20.05
C VAL A 55 17.40 30.32 -21.20
N SER A 56 18.72 30.21 -21.03
CA SER A 56 19.59 29.51 -21.97
C SER A 56 19.17 28.05 -22.11
N THR A 57 18.99 27.59 -23.35
CA THR A 57 18.67 26.18 -23.67
C THR A 57 19.69 25.20 -23.09
N THR A 58 20.94 25.63 -22.92
CA THR A 58 22.00 24.87 -22.26
C THR A 58 21.74 24.71 -20.76
N LYS A 59 21.21 25.75 -20.09
CA LYS A 59 20.84 25.68 -18.66
C LYS A 59 19.68 24.71 -18.43
N ILE A 60 18.67 24.72 -19.31
CA ILE A 60 17.56 23.74 -19.25
C ILE A 60 18.09 22.32 -19.38
N ARG A 61 18.98 22.08 -20.35
CA ARG A 61 19.56 20.74 -20.57
C ARG A 61 20.34 20.25 -19.34
N THR A 62 21.14 21.12 -18.71
CA THR A 62 21.90 20.75 -17.50
C THR A 62 20.96 20.44 -16.32
N VAL A 63 19.90 21.22 -16.14
CA VAL A 63 18.90 20.97 -15.09
C VAL A 63 18.16 19.66 -15.32
N THR A 64 17.75 19.36 -16.56
CA THR A 64 17.09 18.09 -16.90
C THR A 64 17.98 16.88 -16.63
N ILE A 65 19.27 16.95 -16.98
CA ILE A 65 20.23 15.88 -16.68
C ILE A 65 20.37 15.70 -15.16
N GLY A 66 20.42 16.80 -14.40
CA GLY A 66 20.45 16.75 -12.94
C GLY A 66 19.24 16.02 -12.33
N PHE A 67 18.02 16.30 -12.81
CA PHE A 67 16.81 15.61 -12.36
C PHE A 67 16.81 14.12 -12.73
N ILE A 68 17.31 13.74 -13.92
CA ILE A 68 17.43 12.33 -14.32
C ILE A 68 18.40 11.60 -13.40
N VAL A 69 19.56 12.19 -13.11
CA VAL A 69 20.54 11.60 -12.18
C VAL A 69 19.94 11.46 -10.78
N LEU A 70 19.24 12.47 -10.28
CA LEU A 70 18.55 12.41 -8.99
C LEU A 70 17.52 11.27 -8.95
N ALA A 71 16.70 11.14 -10.00
CA ALA A 71 15.68 10.10 -10.10
C ALA A 71 16.25 8.67 -10.15
N ILE A 72 17.46 8.49 -10.68
CA ILE A 72 18.18 7.20 -10.68
C ILE A 72 18.84 6.94 -9.33
N MET A 73 19.33 7.97 -8.64
CA MET A 73 20.02 7.82 -7.35
C MET A 73 19.08 7.46 -6.20
N VAL A 74 17.86 8.01 -6.17
CA VAL A 74 16.85 7.73 -5.13
C VAL A 74 16.58 6.22 -4.96
N PRO A 75 16.23 5.43 -6.00
CA PRO A 75 15.99 4.01 -5.84
C PRO A 75 17.26 3.24 -5.46
N LEU A 76 18.45 3.64 -5.92
CA LEU A 76 19.71 2.99 -5.52
C LEU A 76 20.02 3.17 -4.02
N ILE A 77 19.72 4.34 -3.46
CA ILE A 77 19.89 4.63 -2.02
C ILE A 77 18.84 3.87 -1.18
N HIS A 78 17.61 3.75 -1.69
CA HIS A 78 16.57 2.97 -1.01
C HIS A 78 16.75 1.45 -1.15
N GLN A 79 17.41 0.98 -2.21
CA GLN A 79 17.64 -0.45 -2.46
C GLN A 79 18.64 -1.08 -1.47
N THR A 80 19.57 -0.29 -0.90
CA THR A 80 20.49 -0.76 0.15
C THR A 80 19.88 -0.76 1.55
N ASN A 81 18.81 0.01 1.79
CA ASN A 81 18.21 0.14 3.12
C ASN A 81 16.92 -0.67 3.28
N ASN A 82 16.26 -1.03 2.18
CA ASN A 82 14.98 -1.75 2.21
C ASN A 82 15.11 -3.26 1.98
N SER A 83 16.31 -3.83 1.93
CA SER A 83 16.48 -5.30 1.79
C SER A 83 16.06 -6.10 3.04
N LYS A 84 15.52 -5.44 4.08
CA LYS A 84 15.12 -6.10 5.33
C LYS A 84 13.66 -5.91 5.76
N ASP A 85 12.86 -5.10 5.06
CA ASP A 85 11.45 -4.86 5.46
C ASP A 85 10.46 -5.04 4.29
N TYR A 86 10.87 -5.70 3.22
CA TYR A 86 9.91 -6.45 2.43
C TYR A 86 9.83 -7.83 3.05
N HIS A 87 9.06 -7.96 4.12
CA HIS A 87 8.26 -9.16 4.26
C HIS A 87 7.29 -9.15 3.08
N GLU A 88 7.82 -9.53 1.91
CA GLU A 88 7.08 -10.42 1.05
C GLU A 88 6.47 -11.42 2.02
N TYR A 89 5.14 -11.47 2.09
CA TYR A 89 4.48 -12.69 2.50
C TYR A 89 4.89 -13.70 1.44
N GLN A 90 6.14 -14.14 1.53
CA GLN A 90 6.59 -15.38 1.02
C GLN A 90 5.56 -16.33 1.58
N THR A 91 4.73 -16.84 0.69
CA THR A 91 4.07 -18.11 0.88
C THR A 91 5.15 -19.21 0.90
N ASP A 92 6.25 -19.01 1.63
CA ASP A 92 7.30 -19.96 1.96
C ASP A 92 6.75 -21.03 2.93
N ASN A 93 5.47 -20.94 3.25
CA ASN A 93 4.67 -22.01 3.80
C ASN A 93 3.33 -22.16 3.05
N ALA A 94 3.35 -22.33 1.73
CA ALA A 94 2.18 -22.89 1.03
C ALA A 94 1.81 -24.32 1.50
N ASN A 95 2.61 -24.88 2.41
CA ASN A 95 2.47 -26.21 2.98
C ASN A 95 2.36 -26.26 4.51
N GLU A 96 2.46 -25.14 5.24
CA GLU A 96 1.94 -25.17 6.61
C GLU A 96 0.42 -25.05 6.50
N LYS A 97 -0.28 -26.10 6.90
CA LYS A 97 -1.73 -26.07 7.06
C LYS A 97 -2.06 -25.09 8.19
N LEU A 98 -2.13 -23.81 7.87
CA LEU A 98 -2.62 -22.79 8.77
C LEU A 98 -4.09 -23.10 9.11
N PRO A 99 -4.52 -22.84 10.34
CA PRO A 99 -5.90 -23.05 10.73
C PRO A 99 -6.82 -22.09 9.98
N ASN A 100 -8.02 -22.56 9.63
CA ASN A 100 -9.08 -21.66 9.20
C ASN A 100 -9.55 -20.82 10.39
N ILE A 101 -9.70 -19.52 10.19
CA ILE A 101 -10.21 -18.59 11.21
C ILE A 101 -11.65 -18.25 10.88
N PHE A 102 -12.56 -18.54 11.81
CA PHE A 102 -13.95 -18.12 11.74
C PHE A 102 -14.18 -17.02 12.78
N LEU A 103 -14.53 -15.82 12.32
CA LEU A 103 -14.87 -14.69 13.18
C LEU A 103 -16.38 -14.48 13.15
N ILE A 104 -17.03 -14.73 14.29
CA ILE A 104 -18.46 -14.50 14.50
C ILE A 104 -18.61 -13.30 15.42
N THR A 105 -19.37 -12.30 15.00
CA THR A 105 -19.67 -11.11 15.79
C THR A 105 -21.18 -10.88 15.79
N ALA A 106 -21.67 -10.20 16.82
CA ALA A 106 -23.06 -9.81 16.93
C ALA A 106 -23.12 -8.40 17.54
N ASP A 107 -24.11 -7.63 17.10
CA ASP A 107 -24.34 -6.26 17.58
C ASP A 107 -25.32 -6.27 18.77
N GLY A 108 -25.15 -5.30 19.67
CA GLY A 108 -26.05 -5.09 20.81
C GLY A 108 -26.05 -6.20 21.88
N LEU A 109 -25.00 -7.03 21.96
CA LEU A 109 -24.87 -8.03 23.01
C LEU A 109 -24.45 -7.42 24.35
N ASN A 110 -25.05 -7.92 25.43
CA ASN A 110 -24.64 -7.62 26.81
C ASN A 110 -24.23 -8.93 27.50
N ALA A 111 -23.00 -9.00 27.99
CA ALA A 111 -22.44 -10.16 28.68
C ALA A 111 -23.28 -10.57 29.91
N ASP A 112 -23.85 -9.61 30.63
CA ASP A 112 -24.68 -9.85 31.83
C ASP A 112 -25.97 -10.62 31.53
N HIS A 113 -26.40 -10.66 30.26
CA HIS A 113 -27.61 -11.33 29.79
C HIS A 113 -27.33 -12.64 29.03
N MET A 114 -26.10 -13.13 29.05
CA MET A 114 -25.67 -14.35 28.35
C MET A 114 -25.42 -15.49 29.36
N SER A 115 -26.05 -16.65 29.16
CA SER A 115 -25.91 -17.79 30.09
C SER A 115 -24.49 -18.32 30.22
N ILE A 116 -23.64 -18.16 29.19
CA ILE A 116 -22.24 -18.61 29.21
C ILE A 116 -21.43 -17.87 30.31
N TYR A 117 -21.81 -16.61 30.60
CA TYR A 117 -21.23 -15.76 31.64
C TYR A 117 -21.95 -15.88 33.00
N GLY A 118 -22.95 -16.76 33.12
CA GLY A 118 -23.63 -17.02 34.41
C GLY A 118 -25.00 -16.38 34.56
N TYR A 119 -25.61 -15.88 33.49
CA TYR A 119 -27.00 -15.40 33.54
C TYR A 119 -27.99 -16.54 33.83
N ASP A 120 -28.97 -16.29 34.71
CA ASP A 120 -29.92 -17.32 35.21
C ASP A 120 -30.76 -17.98 34.11
N ARG A 121 -31.07 -17.23 33.03
CA ARG A 121 -31.85 -17.76 31.91
C ARG A 121 -30.92 -18.32 30.84
N LYS A 122 -31.28 -19.49 30.29
CA LYS A 122 -30.53 -20.16 29.20
C LYS A 122 -30.66 -19.40 27.86
N THR A 123 -29.82 -18.37 27.66
CA THR A 123 -29.86 -17.45 26.50
C THR A 123 -28.80 -17.75 25.45
N THR A 124 -27.73 -18.48 25.77
CA THR A 124 -26.63 -18.83 24.85
C THR A 124 -26.31 -20.33 24.81
N PRO A 125 -27.31 -21.20 24.61
CA PRO A 125 -27.18 -22.65 24.80
C PRO A 125 -26.03 -23.29 23.99
N PHE A 126 -25.81 -22.85 22.75
CA PHE A 126 -24.72 -23.37 21.91
C PHE A 126 -23.33 -22.92 22.38
N LEU A 127 -23.21 -21.70 22.89
CA LEU A 127 -21.94 -21.22 23.44
C LEU A 127 -21.64 -21.90 24.78
N ASP A 128 -22.68 -22.19 25.57
CA ASP A 128 -22.55 -22.91 26.84
C ASP A 128 -21.90 -24.29 26.66
N GLU A 129 -22.25 -25.01 25.58
CA GLU A 129 -21.64 -26.30 25.22
C GLU A 129 -20.14 -26.19 24.94
N TRP A 130 -19.69 -25.04 24.44
CA TRP A 130 -18.30 -24.79 24.05
C TRP A 130 -17.44 -24.25 25.19
N LYS A 131 -18.03 -23.89 26.33
CA LYS A 131 -17.33 -23.27 27.47
C LYS A 131 -16.10 -24.07 27.93
N ASN A 132 -16.18 -25.41 27.92
CA ASN A 132 -15.08 -26.28 28.35
C ASN A 132 -14.02 -26.54 27.26
N GLN A 133 -14.29 -26.15 26.02
CA GLN A 133 -13.44 -26.36 24.85
C GLN A 133 -12.85 -25.05 24.31
N SER A 134 -13.18 -23.92 24.93
CA SER A 134 -12.79 -22.58 24.48
C SER A 134 -12.22 -21.77 25.63
N LEU A 135 -11.47 -20.72 25.27
CA LEU A 135 -11.05 -19.70 26.22
C LEU A 135 -12.13 -18.62 26.29
N LEU A 136 -12.80 -18.54 27.44
CA LEU A 136 -13.80 -17.51 27.73
C LEU A 136 -13.11 -16.28 28.34
N ASN A 137 -13.37 -15.10 27.79
CA ASN A 137 -12.87 -13.85 28.35
C ASN A 137 -13.96 -13.13 29.14
N GLU A 138 -13.77 -12.97 30.44
CA GLU A 138 -14.75 -12.35 31.35
C GLU A 138 -14.58 -10.82 31.47
N ILE A 139 -13.45 -10.25 31.00
CA ILE A 139 -13.06 -8.84 31.23
C ILE A 139 -12.91 -8.08 29.88
N GLY A 140 -13.64 -8.49 28.85
CA GLY A 140 -13.61 -7.83 27.55
C GLY A 140 -14.47 -6.57 27.51
N PHE A 141 -13.88 -5.38 27.34
CA PHE A 141 -14.59 -4.12 27.18
C PHE A 141 -14.42 -3.54 25.77
N THR A 142 -15.43 -2.81 25.28
CA THR A 142 -15.31 -1.99 24.08
C THR A 142 -14.50 -0.73 24.37
N ASN A 143 -13.67 -0.30 23.40
CA ASN A 143 -12.96 0.99 23.45
C ASN A 143 -13.78 2.10 22.81
#